data_AF-A0A9Q0HAL6-F1
#
_entry.id   AF-A0A9Q0HAL6-F1
#
_cell.length_a   1.000
_cell.length_b   1.000
_cell.length_c   1.000
_cell.angle_alpha   90.00
_cell.angle_beta   90.00
_cell.angle_gamma   90.00
#
_symmetry.space_group_name_H-M   'P 1'
#
loop_
_entity.id
_entity.type
_entity.pdbx_description
1 polymer ?
#
loop_
_entity_poly.entity_id
_entity_poly.type
_entity_poly.pdbx_seq_one_letter_code
_entity_poly.pdbx_strand_id
1 'polypeptide(L)'
;MDMATATQSDKEIIDAKPLALSGETLLTAGPKRSMARLDNLILEAISTLNEPTGSNKTAIATYIAMYIEDQCLPPSNFRRLLSAKLKHLTATGKLIKVKRKYRTAPTSVFLEGKKNKLWVSIH
;
A
#
# COMPACT_ATOMS: atom_id res chain seq x y z
N MET A 1 -44.62 -50.41 2.12
CA MET A 1 -45.47 -49.42 2.80
C MET A 1 -45.05 -49.43 4.26
N ASP A 2 -44.21 -48.50 4.71
CA ASP A 2 -43.89 -48.19 6.12
C ASP A 2 -43.29 -46.76 6.12
N MET A 3 -44.03 -45.70 6.46
CA MET A 3 -44.38 -45.12 7.78
C MET A 3 -43.19 -44.54 8.59
N ALA A 4 -42.96 -43.24 8.35
CA ALA A 4 -42.68 -42.13 9.29
C ALA A 4 -41.59 -42.24 10.37
N THR A 5 -40.78 -41.17 10.50
CA THR A 5 -40.87 -40.21 11.62
C THR A 5 -40.12 -38.92 11.29
N ALA A 6 -40.77 -37.80 11.59
CA ALA A 6 -40.19 -36.46 11.59
C ALA A 6 -39.43 -36.23 12.89
N THR A 7 -38.26 -35.58 12.82
CA THR A 7 -37.70 -34.85 13.97
C THR A 7 -37.30 -33.46 13.52
N GLN A 8 -38.22 -32.55 13.79
CA GLN A 8 -38.04 -31.11 13.82
C GLN A 8 -37.28 -30.80 15.12
N SER A 9 -36.02 -30.35 15.02
CA SER A 9 -35.33 -29.72 16.15
C SER A 9 -35.40 -28.21 16.00
N ASP A 10 -36.47 -27.70 16.59
CA ASP A 10 -36.59 -26.34 17.09
C ASP A 10 -35.60 -26.17 18.26
N LYS A 11 -34.71 -25.18 18.18
CA LYS A 11 -33.98 -24.66 19.34
C LYS A 11 -33.86 -23.15 19.23
N GLU A 12 -34.83 -22.52 19.89
CA GLU A 12 -34.70 -21.37 20.78
C GLU A 12 -33.69 -20.27 20.41
N ILE A 13 -34.31 -19.10 20.23
CA ILE A 13 -33.77 -17.77 20.04
C ILE A 13 -32.93 -17.38 21.26
N ILE A 14 -31.62 -17.18 21.08
CA ILE A 14 -30.83 -16.34 21.97
C ILE A 14 -30.57 -15.00 21.27
N ASP A 15 -31.34 -14.00 21.71
CA ASP A 15 -31.06 -12.59 21.51
C ASP A 15 -29.68 -12.25 22.10
N ALA A 16 -28.68 -12.17 21.24
CA ALA A 16 -27.39 -11.60 21.57
C ALA A 16 -26.91 -10.77 20.37
N LYS A 17 -27.25 -9.48 20.44
CA LYS A 17 -26.53 -8.32 19.90
C LYS A 17 -25.46 -8.65 18.84
N PRO A 18 -25.62 -8.26 17.56
CA PRO A 18 -24.56 -8.41 16.58
C PRO A 18 -23.45 -7.42 16.93
N LEU A 19 -22.52 -7.84 17.77
CA LEU A 19 -21.27 -7.12 17.99
C LEU A 19 -20.43 -7.34 16.74
N ALA A 20 -20.46 -6.31 15.90
CA ALA A 20 -19.55 -6.10 14.81
C ALA A 20 -18.08 -6.36 15.22
N LEU A 21 -17.29 -6.73 14.22
CA LEU A 21 -15.87 -7.08 14.23
C LEU A 21 -15.53 -8.54 14.58
N SER A 22 -15.34 -9.32 13.53
CA SER A 22 -13.97 -9.80 13.25
C SER A 22 -13.75 -10.03 11.77
N GLY A 23 -13.03 -9.07 11.17
CA GLY A 23 -11.72 -9.41 10.65
C GLY A 23 -11.64 -10.28 9.39
N GLU A 24 -12.56 -10.16 8.44
CA GLU A 24 -12.27 -10.68 7.11
C GLU A 24 -13.00 -9.89 6.03
N THR A 25 -12.60 -8.63 5.83
CA THR A 25 -12.78 -8.08 4.48
C THR A 25 -11.70 -8.72 3.64
N LEU A 26 -12.02 -9.86 3.03
CA LEU A 26 -11.39 -10.34 1.81
C LEU A 26 -11.21 -9.10 0.91
N LEU A 27 -9.99 -8.60 0.86
CA LEU A 27 -9.64 -7.52 -0.06
C LEU A 27 -9.55 -8.15 -1.43
N THR A 28 -10.73 -8.37 -1.99
CA THR A 28 -11.02 -8.89 -3.32
C THR A 28 -9.98 -8.38 -4.30
N ALA A 29 -9.35 -9.27 -5.04
CA ALA A 29 -8.47 -8.93 -6.14
C ALA A 29 -9.21 -7.98 -7.10
N GLY A 30 -8.77 -6.73 -7.16
CA GLY A 30 -9.35 -5.71 -8.04
C GLY A 30 -8.25 -4.75 -8.47
N PRO A 31 -8.12 -4.40 -9.77
CA PRO A 31 -7.01 -3.58 -10.28
C PRO A 31 -6.85 -2.22 -9.59
N LYS A 32 -7.90 -1.68 -8.96
CA LYS A 32 -7.86 -0.43 -8.18
C LYS A 32 -7.10 -0.55 -6.86
N ARG A 33 -7.00 -1.75 -6.27
CA ARG A 33 -6.18 -2.01 -5.07
C ARG A 33 -4.68 -2.04 -5.38
N SER A 34 -4.28 -2.25 -6.63
CA SER A 34 -2.86 -2.35 -7.04
C SER A 34 -2.08 -1.05 -6.84
N MET A 35 -2.71 0.10 -7.08
CA MET A 35 -2.07 1.42 -6.97
C MET A 35 -1.86 1.83 -5.52
N ALA A 36 -2.85 1.59 -4.66
CA ALA A 36 -2.75 1.84 -3.22
C ALA A 36 -1.77 0.86 -2.55
N ARG A 37 -1.77 -0.41 -3.00
CA ARG A 37 -0.81 -1.42 -2.57
C ARG A 37 0.64 -1.02 -2.89
N LEU A 38 0.90 -0.43 -4.08
CA LEU A 38 2.24 0.01 -4.43
C LEU A 38 2.72 1.21 -3.59
N ASP A 39 1.85 2.15 -3.25
CA ASP A 39 2.22 3.28 -2.39
C ASP A 39 2.65 2.80 -0.99
N ASN A 40 1.89 1.86 -0.41
CA ASN A 40 2.22 1.24 0.87
C ASN A 40 3.53 0.45 0.80
N LEU A 41 3.73 -0.35 -0.25
CA LEU A 41 4.96 -1.11 -0.46
C LEU A 41 6.19 -0.21 -0.62
N ILE A 42 6.05 0.97 -1.23
CA ILE A 42 7.15 1.95 -1.32
C ILE A 42 7.51 2.50 0.06
N LEU A 43 6.50 2.87 0.86
CA LEU A 43 6.73 3.40 2.22
C LEU A 43 7.34 2.34 3.12
N GLU A 44 6.82 1.11 3.04
CA GLU A 44 7.34 -0.06 3.75
C GLU A 44 8.78 -0.33 3.34
N ALA A 45 9.09 -0.41 2.04
CA ALA A 45 10.46 -0.61 1.55
C ALA A 45 11.44 0.42 2.12
N ILE A 46 11.08 1.71 2.10
CA ILE A 46 11.95 2.78 2.64
C ILE A 46 12.12 2.63 4.15
N SER A 47 11.06 2.27 4.87
CA SER A 47 11.12 2.05 6.32
C SER A 47 11.95 0.82 6.69
N THR A 48 11.83 -0.27 5.94
CA THR A 48 12.53 -1.53 6.19
C THR A 48 14.00 -1.44 5.80
N LEU A 49 14.33 -0.81 4.67
CA LEU A 49 15.71 -0.61 4.25
C LEU A 49 16.48 0.34 5.19
N ASN A 50 15.76 1.26 5.85
CA ASN A 50 16.27 2.17 6.88
C ASN A 50 17.62 2.83 6.55
N GLU A 51 17.83 3.20 5.28
CA GLU A 51 19.10 3.79 4.85
C GLU A 51 19.21 5.24 5.33
N PRO A 52 20.33 5.65 5.97
CA PRO A 52 20.47 6.98 6.58
C PRO A 52 20.38 8.13 5.56
N THR A 53 20.79 7.86 4.32
CA THR A 53 20.72 8.81 3.20
C THR A 53 19.44 8.65 2.36
N GLY A 54 18.58 7.69 2.72
CA GLY A 54 17.43 7.26 1.93
C GLY A 54 17.75 6.20 0.90
N SER A 55 16.68 5.62 0.36
CA SER A 55 16.76 4.50 -0.55
C SER A 55 16.72 4.91 -2.00
N ASN A 56 17.61 4.33 -2.78
CA ASN A 56 17.64 4.57 -4.21
C ASN A 56 16.50 3.79 -4.90
N LYS A 57 16.12 4.21 -6.12
CA LYS A 57 15.01 3.58 -6.85
C LYS A 57 15.21 2.08 -7.08
N THR A 58 16.45 1.64 -7.27
CA THR A 58 16.77 0.22 -7.52
C THR A 58 16.55 -0.62 -6.26
N ALA A 59 17.02 -0.16 -5.10
CA ALA A 59 16.83 -0.85 -3.82
C ALA A 59 15.34 -1.03 -3.50
N ILE A 60 14.55 0.04 -3.68
CA ILE A 60 13.09 0.00 -3.52
C ILE A 60 12.47 -0.99 -4.54
N ALA A 61 12.91 -0.97 -5.79
CA ALA A 61 12.42 -1.88 -6.82
C ALA A 61 12.72 -3.35 -6.47
N THR A 62 13.92 -3.65 -6.00
CA THR A 62 14.33 -5.01 -5.61
C THR A 62 13.52 -5.51 -4.42
N TYR A 63 13.36 -4.70 -3.38
CA TYR A 63 12.51 -5.06 -2.23
C TYR A 63 11.09 -5.40 -2.66
N ILE A 64 10.48 -4.53 -3.46
CA ILE A 64 9.10 -4.70 -3.91
C ILE A 64 8.97 -5.89 -4.87
N ALA A 65 9.94 -6.12 -5.76
CA ALA A 65 9.95 -7.28 -6.65
C ALA A 65 9.99 -8.58 -5.84
N MET A 66 10.87 -8.68 -4.85
CA MET A 66 10.95 -9.83 -3.94
C MET A 66 9.62 -10.07 -3.21
N TYR A 67 8.97 -9.01 -2.74
CA TYR A 67 7.68 -9.11 -2.03
C TYR A 67 6.49 -9.45 -2.95
N ILE A 68 6.55 -9.02 -4.22
CA ILE A 68 5.50 -9.26 -5.21
C ILE A 68 5.64 -10.64 -5.87
N GLU A 69 6.85 -11.21 -5.95
CA GLU A 69 7.08 -12.56 -6.50
C GLU A 69 6.33 -13.66 -5.75
N ASP A 70 6.11 -13.51 -4.43
CA ASP A 70 5.23 -14.40 -3.65
C ASP A 70 3.75 -14.36 -4.10
N GLN A 71 3.33 -13.32 -4.84
CA GLN A 71 1.91 -13.02 -5.08
C GLN A 71 1.50 -12.75 -6.54
N CYS A 72 2.44 -12.52 -7.48
CA CYS A 72 2.30 -12.53 -8.96
C CYS A 72 3.47 -11.75 -9.58
N LEU A 73 4.15 -12.28 -10.62
CA LEU A 73 5.28 -11.62 -11.31
C LEU A 73 5.12 -10.09 -11.46
N PRO A 74 6.18 -9.29 -11.22
CA PRO A 74 6.13 -7.86 -11.49
C PRO A 74 5.76 -7.64 -12.95
N PRO A 75 4.72 -6.84 -13.27
CA PRO A 75 4.38 -6.57 -14.65
C PRO A 75 5.60 -5.94 -15.34
N SER A 76 5.85 -6.25 -16.61
CA SER A 76 6.97 -5.73 -17.42
C SER A 76 7.16 -4.20 -17.32
N ASN A 77 6.10 -3.48 -16.95
CA ASN A 77 6.05 -2.04 -16.75
C ASN A 77 6.37 -1.56 -15.31
N PHE A 78 6.77 -2.45 -14.40
CA PHE A 78 6.94 -2.16 -12.96
C PHE A 78 7.90 -0.99 -12.72
N ARG A 79 9.05 -0.97 -13.39
CA ARG A 79 10.04 0.12 -13.23
C ARG A 79 9.47 1.48 -13.63
N ARG A 80 8.61 1.53 -14.65
CA ARG A 80 7.92 2.74 -15.10
C ARG A 80 6.85 3.15 -14.10
N LEU A 81 6.04 2.20 -13.63
CA LEU A 81 5.00 2.43 -12.61
C LEU A 81 5.59 2.94 -11.29
N LEU A 82 6.64 2.28 -10.80
CA LEU A 82 7.39 2.71 -9.62
C LEU A 82 7.94 4.13 -9.79
N SER A 83 8.49 4.45 -10.96
CA SER A 83 9.00 5.79 -11.25
C SER A 83 7.88 6.84 -11.21
N ALA A 84 6.69 6.53 -11.73
CA ALA A 84 5.53 7.41 -11.69
C ALA A 84 5.03 7.61 -10.24
N LYS A 85 4.97 6.53 -9.45
CA LYS A 85 4.53 6.61 -8.05
C LYS A 85 5.50 7.35 -7.15
N LEU A 86 6.81 7.15 -7.28
CA LEU A 86 7.81 7.92 -6.55
C LEU A 86 7.70 9.42 -6.83
N LYS A 87 7.48 9.80 -8.10
CA LYS A 87 7.21 11.20 -8.46
C LYS A 87 5.94 11.72 -7.80
N HIS A 88 4.85 10.95 -7.84
CA HIS A 88 3.59 11.32 -7.22
C HIS A 88 3.74 11.50 -5.71
N LEU A 89 4.30 10.54 -4.99
CA LEU A 89 4.51 10.61 -3.53
C LEU A 89 5.44 11.76 -3.11
N THR A 90 6.40 12.11 -3.96
CA THR A 90 7.23 13.31 -3.75
C THR A 90 6.41 14.59 -3.95
N ALA A 91 5.56 14.64 -4.98
CA ALA A 91 4.70 15.79 -5.25
C ALA A 91 3.62 15.98 -4.17
N THR A 92 3.08 14.90 -3.61
CA THR A 92 2.13 14.95 -2.48
C THR A 92 2.83 15.17 -1.14
N GLY A 93 4.16 15.32 -1.10
CA GLY A 93 4.90 15.55 0.14
C GLY A 93 4.99 14.35 1.09
N LYS A 94 4.61 13.14 0.65
CA LYS A 94 4.78 11.91 1.45
C LYS A 94 6.24 11.45 1.46
N LEU A 95 6.97 11.73 0.38
CA LEU A 95 8.39 11.46 0.25
C LEU A 95 9.17 12.74 -0.03
N ILE A 96 10.46 12.73 0.32
CA ILE A 96 11.44 13.72 -0.11
C ILE A 96 12.50 13.02 -0.96
N LYS A 97 12.84 13.63 -2.10
CA LYS A 97 13.95 13.18 -2.95
C LYS A 97 15.22 13.98 -2.65
N VAL A 98 16.27 13.31 -2.19
CA VAL A 98 17.58 13.91 -1.88
C VAL A 98 18.66 13.15 -2.63
N LYS A 99 19.47 13.84 -3.45
CA LYS A 99 20.58 13.21 -4.22
C LYS A 99 20.19 11.89 -4.93
N ARG A 100 19.04 11.88 -5.61
CA ARG A 100 18.45 10.71 -6.31
C ARG A 100 17.97 9.54 -5.42
N LYS A 101 18.01 9.71 -4.10
CA LYS A 101 17.43 8.79 -3.09
C LYS A 101 16.10 9.34 -2.58
N TYR A 102 15.28 8.47 -2.00
CA TYR A 102 13.95 8.78 -1.46
C TYR A 102 13.92 8.49 0.03
N ARG A 103 13.29 9.36 0.80
CA ARG A 103 13.07 9.24 2.25
C ARG A 103 11.62 9.58 2.58
N THR A 104 11.10 9.06 3.67
CA THR A 104 9.85 9.54 4.25
C THR A 104 9.99 11.03 4.59
N ALA A 105 8.97 11.83 4.28
CA ALA A 105 8.97 13.21 4.70
C ALA A 105 8.85 13.28 6.23
N PRO A 106 9.60 14.17 6.91
CA PRO A 106 9.38 14.42 8.32
C PRO A 106 7.94 14.91 8.50
N THR A 107 7.27 14.46 9.57
CA THR A 107 5.92 14.87 9.99
C THR A 107 5.92 16.34 10.46
N SER A 108 6.41 17.26 9.65
CA SER A 108 6.23 18.69 9.84
C SER A 108 5.01 19.06 9.01
N VAL A 109 3.95 19.47 9.72
CA VAL A 109 2.64 19.93 9.23
C VAL A 109 2.66 20.16 7.74
N PHE A 110 2.03 19.22 7.05
CA PHE A 110 1.83 19.14 5.62
C PHE A 110 1.69 20.55 5.03
N LEU A 111 2.78 21.08 4.46
CA LEU A 111 2.79 22.35 3.74
C LEU A 111 2.05 22.10 2.42
N GLU A 112 0.73 22.03 2.56
CA GLU A 112 -0.27 22.20 1.52
C GLU A 112 -0.01 23.55 0.87
N GLY A 113 0.30 23.53 -0.42
CA GLY A 113 0.65 24.74 -1.14
C GLY A 113 1.94 24.58 -1.92
N LYS A 114 1.83 23.87 -3.04
CA LYS A 114 2.39 24.36 -4.31
C LYS A 114 3.83 24.87 -4.20
N LYS A 115 4.79 23.96 -3.95
CA LYS A 115 6.22 24.30 -3.97
C LYS A 115 6.71 24.49 -5.41
N ASN A 116 6.39 25.67 -5.92
CA ASN A 116 7.21 26.53 -6.78
C ASN A 116 8.37 25.82 -7.49
N LYS A 117 8.17 25.67 -8.81
CA LYS A 117 9.17 25.55 -9.87
C LYS A 117 10.08 26.80 -9.90
N LEU A 118 10.80 27.08 -8.81
CA LEU A 118 11.91 28.01 -8.79
C LEU A 118 13.19 27.19 -8.93
N TRP A 119 13.45 26.74 -10.15
CA TRP A 119 14.82 26.48 -10.55
C TRP A 119 15.41 27.85 -10.89
N VAL A 120 15.78 28.61 -9.87
CA VAL A 120 16.68 29.74 -10.04
C VAL A 120 18.08 29.16 -10.11
N SER A 121 18.52 28.86 -11.33
CA SER A 121 19.94 28.73 -11.61
C SER A 121 20.52 30.13 -11.55
N ILE A 122 21.31 30.41 -10.51
CA ILE A 122 22.13 31.62 -10.41
C ILE A 122 23.60 31.18 -10.28
N HIS A 123 24.36 31.72 -11.23
CA HIS A 123 25.81 31.81 -11.38
C HIS A 123 26.62 30.61 -11.87
#